data_AF-A0A0V1GSH6-F1
#
_entry.id   AF-A0A0V1GSH6-F1
#
_cell.length_a   1.000
_cell.length_b   1.000
_cell.length_c   1.000
_cell.angle_alpha   90.00
_cell.angle_beta   90.00
_cell.angle_gamma   90.00
#
_symmetry.space_group_name_H-M   'P 1'
#
loop_
_entity.id
_entity.type
_entity.pdbx_description
1 polymer ?
#
loop_
_entity_poly.entity_id
_entity_poly.type
_entity_poly.pdbx_seq_one_letter_code
_entity_poly.pdbx_strand_id
1 'polypeptide(L)'
;MLLGFKSCDQKKRCQNGGTCLQYGNYGLCSSGDALTGNHCEFVIGACTSQSCLNGGNCSKMDSNSYRCICAPGFEGAHCETDNAFEAKMRMAIIFWIRKDSPEALEKQKELFIKGIREMRQRYSRNFVRVSWKAAQLTAKR
;
A
#
# COMPACT_ATOMS: atom_id res chain seq x y z
N MET A 1 0.50 0.15 16.80
CA MET A 1 1.09 -1.05 16.17
C MET A 1 2.55 -0.74 15.90
N LEU A 2 3.47 -1.46 16.52
CA LEU A 2 4.90 -1.30 16.24
C LEU A 2 5.18 -1.96 14.87
N LEU A 3 5.65 -1.18 13.90
CA LEU A 3 5.93 -1.59 12.52
C LEU A 3 7.27 -2.36 12.43
N GLY A 4 7.41 -3.44 13.21
CA GLY A 4 8.58 -4.33 13.19
C GLY A 4 8.37 -5.58 12.34
N PHE A 5 9.46 -6.24 11.92
CA PHE A 5 9.42 -7.55 11.25
C PHE A 5 9.77 -8.69 12.23
N LYS A 6 9.54 -9.95 11.84
CA LYS A 6 9.58 -11.10 12.78
C LYS A 6 10.88 -11.32 13.56
N SER A 7 12.05 -11.02 12.99
CA SER A 7 13.34 -11.19 13.67
C SER A 7 14.46 -10.67 12.76
N CYS A 8 15.58 -10.24 13.36
CA CYS A 8 16.87 -10.02 12.71
C CYS A 8 17.51 -11.37 12.35
N ASP A 9 16.85 -12.18 11.53
CA ASP A 9 17.45 -13.41 11.02
C ASP A 9 17.20 -13.57 9.49
N GLN A 10 18.23 -13.15 8.78
CA GLN A 10 18.75 -13.67 7.50
C GLN A 10 18.12 -13.38 6.14
N LYS A 11 16.88 -12.89 5.99
CA LYS A 11 16.36 -12.53 4.62
C LYS A 11 15.77 -11.14 4.45
N LYS A 12 15.48 -10.41 5.53
CA LYS A 12 15.06 -9.00 5.47
C LYS A 12 16.09 -8.17 6.20
N ARG A 13 16.99 -7.56 5.43
CA ARG A 13 18.01 -6.66 5.97
C ARG A 13 17.45 -5.25 6.03
N CYS A 14 17.87 -4.52 7.06
CA CYS A 14 17.88 -3.07 6.97
C CYS A 14 18.77 -2.67 5.77
N GLN A 15 18.23 -1.84 4.90
CA GLN A 15 18.88 -1.38 3.69
C GLN A 15 19.83 -0.23 4.01
N ASN A 16 20.65 0.16 3.03
CA ASN A 16 21.50 1.35 3.09
C ASN A 16 22.41 1.45 4.33
N GLY A 17 22.80 0.29 4.91
CA GLY A 17 23.67 0.25 6.10
C GLY A 17 22.94 0.46 7.43
N GLY A 18 21.60 0.41 7.46
CA GLY A 18 20.84 0.45 8.71
C GLY A 18 21.16 -0.71 9.65
N THR A 19 21.08 -0.47 10.96
CA THR A 19 21.38 -1.48 11.98
C THR A 19 20.10 -2.21 12.41
N CYS A 20 20.09 -3.54 12.37
CA CYS A 20 18.97 -4.34 12.87
C CYS A 20 19.05 -4.49 14.39
N LEU A 21 18.04 -4.01 15.10
CA LEU A 21 17.90 -4.13 16.54
C LEU A 21 16.86 -5.22 16.88
N GLN A 22 17.28 -6.25 17.61
CA GLN A 22 16.42 -7.37 18.03
C GLN A 22 15.72 -7.06 19.35
N TYR A 23 14.39 -7.22 19.38
CA TYR A 23 13.55 -7.09 20.58
C TYR A 23 12.65 -8.32 20.72
N GLY A 24 13.13 -9.35 21.43
CA GLY A 24 12.38 -10.59 21.63
C GLY A 24 12.04 -11.28 20.31
N ASN A 25 10.76 -11.25 19.91
CA ASN A 25 10.24 -11.87 18.67
C ASN A 25 9.97 -10.86 17.55
N TYR A 26 10.56 -9.66 17.60
CA TYR A 26 10.52 -8.72 16.49
C TYR A 26 11.86 -7.99 16.33
N GLY A 27 12.16 -7.58 15.10
CA GLY A 27 13.30 -6.75 14.73
C GLY A 27 12.84 -5.38 14.24
N LEU A 28 13.63 -4.35 14.56
CA LEU A 28 13.47 -2.98 14.09
C LEU A 28 14.75 -2.52 13.39
N CYS A 29 14.62 -1.69 12.36
CA CYS A 29 15.78 -1.06 11.75
C CYS A 29 16.05 0.34 12.35
N SER A 30 17.31 0.57 12.73
CA SER A 30 17.80 1.89 13.13
C SER A 30 18.43 2.58 11.92
N SER A 31 17.84 3.70 11.51
CA SER A 31 18.09 4.38 10.23
C SER A 31 19.20 5.43 10.27
N GLY A 32 19.63 5.88 11.46
CA GLY A 32 20.51 7.05 11.58
C GLY A 32 19.88 8.33 11.00
N ASP A 33 20.66 9.40 10.87
CA ASP A 33 20.14 10.74 10.51
C ASP A 33 19.86 10.92 9.01
N ALA A 34 20.37 10.02 8.16
CA ALA A 34 20.32 10.17 6.70
C ALA A 34 19.34 9.22 6.00
N LEU A 35 18.69 8.30 6.74
CA LEU A 35 17.79 7.29 6.18
C LEU A 35 16.43 7.31 6.86
N THR A 36 15.40 6.83 6.16
CA THR A 36 14.04 6.69 6.66
C THR A 36 13.37 5.43 6.08
N GLY A 37 12.18 5.11 6.60
CA GLY A 37 11.44 3.87 6.30
C GLY A 37 11.67 2.77 7.33
N ASN A 38 10.78 1.77 7.32
CA ASN A 38 10.80 0.67 8.30
C ASN A 38 11.99 -0.29 8.12
N HIS A 39 12.62 -0.24 6.95
CA HIS A 39 13.78 -1.01 6.55
C HIS A 39 14.95 -0.11 6.15
N CYS A 40 14.97 1.17 6.52
CA CYS A 40 16.00 2.15 6.10
C CYS A 40 16.16 2.25 4.58
N GLU A 41 15.08 2.01 3.82
CA GLU A 41 15.09 1.90 2.36
C GLU A 41 15.18 3.25 1.65
N PHE A 42 14.85 4.35 2.34
CA PHE A 42 14.82 5.68 1.74
C PHE A 42 15.94 6.55 2.27
N VAL A 43 16.73 7.14 1.37
CA VAL A 43 17.73 8.16 1.71
C VAL A 43 17.04 9.52 1.77
N ILE A 44 17.22 10.26 2.86
CA ILE A 44 16.60 11.58 3.07
C ILE A 44 17.17 12.56 2.03
N GLY A 45 16.29 13.27 1.33
CA GLY A 45 16.66 14.29 0.35
C GLY A 45 17.23 13.79 -0.98
N ALA A 46 17.51 12.49 -1.11
CA ALA A 46 18.00 11.91 -2.35
C ALA A 46 16.84 11.39 -3.20
N CYS A 47 16.78 11.88 -4.44
CA CYS A 47 15.87 11.37 -5.45
C CYS A 47 16.57 10.25 -6.22
N THR A 48 16.41 9.02 -5.74
CA THR A 48 17.00 7.81 -6.33
C THR A 48 15.90 6.96 -6.97
N SER A 49 16.29 5.95 -7.74
CA SER A 49 15.34 5.00 -8.36
C SER A 49 14.52 4.20 -7.34
N GLN A 50 14.89 4.21 -6.06
CA GLN A 50 14.16 3.53 -4.98
C GLN A 50 13.33 4.48 -4.11
N SER A 51 13.44 5.80 -4.31
CA SER A 51 12.75 6.82 -3.49
C SER A 51 11.23 6.80 -3.69
N CYS A 52 10.77 6.37 -4.87
CA CYS A 52 9.35 6.22 -5.21
C CYS A 52 9.10 4.78 -5.70
N LEU A 53 8.19 4.08 -5.03
CA LEU A 53 7.82 2.72 -5.33
C LEU A 53 6.74 2.68 -6.43
N ASN A 54 6.44 1.46 -6.90
CA ASN A 54 5.30 1.17 -7.78
C ASN A 54 5.23 2.05 -9.05
N GLY A 55 6.39 2.38 -9.62
CA GLY A 55 6.48 3.18 -10.85
C GLY A 55 6.18 4.68 -10.64
N GLY A 56 6.23 5.18 -9.40
CA GLY A 56 6.18 6.61 -9.13
C GLY A 56 7.41 7.33 -9.68
N ASN A 57 7.20 8.54 -10.21
CA ASN A 57 8.28 9.40 -10.68
C ASN A 57 8.79 10.27 -9.53
N CYS A 58 10.09 10.27 -9.30
CA CYS A 58 10.71 11.09 -8.27
C CYS A 58 11.06 12.48 -8.82
N SER A 59 10.70 13.53 -8.09
CA SER A 59 11.06 14.92 -8.40
C SER A 59 11.76 15.57 -7.20
N LYS A 60 12.97 16.07 -7.43
CA LYS A 60 13.74 16.80 -6.40
C LYS A 60 13.10 18.16 -6.17
N MET A 61 12.84 18.52 -4.92
CA MET A 61 12.26 19.81 -4.54
C MET A 61 13.37 20.77 -4.09
N ASP A 62 14.06 20.43 -3.01
CA ASP A 62 15.19 21.19 -2.48
C ASP A 62 16.45 20.31 -2.36
N SER A 63 17.53 20.88 -1.83
CA SER A 63 18.78 20.16 -1.56
C SER A 63 18.59 18.93 -0.66
N ASN A 64 17.56 18.94 0.20
CA ASN A 64 17.30 17.88 1.17
C ASN A 64 15.86 17.34 1.14
N SER A 65 15.11 17.59 0.04
CA SER A 65 13.71 17.16 -0.08
C SER A 65 13.39 16.68 -1.49
N TYR A 66 12.50 15.70 -1.58
CA TYR A 66 11.93 15.23 -2.84
C TYR A 66 10.45 14.93 -2.66
N ARG A 67 9.74 14.81 -3.78
CA ARG A 67 8.35 14.37 -3.82
C ARG A 67 8.19 13.28 -4.86
N CYS A 68 7.40 12.27 -4.51
CA CYS A 68 6.96 11.24 -5.45
C CYS A 68 5.66 11.66 -6.15
N ILE A 69 5.66 11.56 -7.48
CA ILE A 69 4.46 11.63 -8.31
C ILE A 69 4.05 10.18 -8.58
N CYS A 70 3.03 9.70 -7.86
CA CYS A 70 2.63 8.31 -7.93
C CYS A 70 1.91 7.97 -9.23
N ALA A 71 2.15 6.74 -9.72
CA ALA A 71 1.39 6.18 -10.81
C ALA A 71 -0.10 6.01 -10.41
N PRO A 72 -1.05 6.01 -11.37
CA PRO A 72 -2.46 5.81 -11.07
C PRO A 72 -2.70 4.50 -10.31
N GLY A 73 -3.41 4.60 -9.17
CA GLY A 73 -3.63 3.44 -8.30
C GLY A 73 -2.59 3.25 -7.21
N PHE A 74 -1.68 4.21 -7.02
CA PHE A 74 -0.78 4.22 -5.88
C PHE A 74 -0.79 5.56 -5.15
N GLU A 75 -0.54 5.52 -3.85
CA GLU A 75 -0.48 6.67 -2.96
C GLU A 75 0.51 6.46 -1.81
N GLY A 76 0.67 7.49 -0.99
CA GLY A 76 1.68 7.54 0.07
C GLY A 76 2.86 8.44 -0.29
N ALA A 77 3.73 8.70 0.69
CA ALA A 77 4.88 9.59 0.50
C ALA A 77 5.89 9.02 -0.51
N HIS A 78 5.96 7.69 -0.60
CA HIS A 78 6.84 6.95 -1.48
C HIS A 78 6.05 6.06 -2.45
N CYS A 79 4.75 6.33 -2.65
CA CYS A 79 3.86 5.52 -3.50
C CYS A 79 3.77 4.04 -3.05
N GLU A 80 3.93 3.78 -1.77
CA GLU A 80 3.98 2.45 -1.16
C GLU A 80 2.60 1.79 -1.02
N THR A 81 1.54 2.58 -1.06
CA THR A 81 0.16 2.12 -0.85
C THR A 81 -0.52 1.87 -2.19
N ASP A 82 -0.99 0.63 -2.42
CA ASP A 82 -1.80 0.25 -3.58
C ASP A 82 -3.27 0.60 -3.33
N ASN A 83 -3.75 1.66 -3.99
CA ASN A 83 -5.15 2.06 -4.04
C ASN A 83 -5.76 1.83 -5.42
N ALA A 84 -5.20 0.90 -6.22
CA ALA A 84 -5.62 0.65 -7.59
C ALA A 84 -7.10 0.26 -7.68
N PHE A 85 -7.66 -0.31 -6.62
CA PHE A 85 -9.11 -0.57 -6.53
C PHE A 85 -9.92 0.73 -6.48
N GLU A 86 -9.52 1.71 -5.66
CA GLU A 86 -10.19 3.02 -5.62
C GLU A 86 -9.98 3.81 -6.91
N ALA A 87 -8.76 3.80 -7.46
CA ALA A 87 -8.46 4.48 -8.73
C ALA A 87 -9.27 3.88 -9.90
N LYS A 88 -9.40 2.55 -9.95
CA LYS A 88 -10.26 1.86 -10.94
C LYS A 88 -11.74 2.19 -10.72
N MET A 89 -12.20 2.34 -9.48
CA MET A 89 -13.57 2.78 -9.19
C MET A 89 -13.82 4.24 -9.58
N ARG A 90 -12.88 5.16 -9.35
CA ARG A 90 -12.99 6.56 -9.80
C ARG A 90 -13.02 6.69 -11.32
N MET A 91 -12.16 5.94 -12.01
CA MET A 91 -12.17 5.87 -13.48
C MET A 91 -13.45 5.22 -14.00
N ALA A 92 -13.98 4.21 -13.29
CA ALA A 92 -15.30 3.67 -13.61
C ALA A 92 -16.37 4.76 -13.46
N ILE A 93 -16.43 5.53 -12.35
CA ILE A 93 -17.47 6.57 -12.15
C ILE A 93 -17.42 7.65 -13.24
N ILE A 94 -16.23 8.11 -13.65
CA ILE A 94 -16.08 9.08 -14.74
C ILE A 94 -16.52 8.47 -16.09
N PHE A 95 -16.27 7.17 -16.30
CA PHE A 95 -16.71 6.44 -17.49
C PHE A 95 -18.22 6.12 -17.48
N TRP A 96 -18.80 5.90 -16.28
CA TRP A 96 -20.22 5.67 -15.99
C TRP A 96 -21.09 6.86 -16.41
N ILE A 97 -20.60 8.10 -16.22
CA ILE A 97 -21.32 9.32 -16.59
C ILE A 97 -21.45 9.50 -18.12
N ARG A 98 -20.61 8.83 -18.92
CA ARG A 98 -20.58 8.99 -20.39
C ARG A 98 -21.22 7.87 -21.20
N LYS A 99 -21.69 6.78 -20.58
CA LYS A 99 -22.20 5.60 -21.30
C LYS A 99 -23.52 5.08 -20.71
N ASP A 100 -24.63 5.67 -21.12
CA ASP A 100 -25.98 5.12 -20.92
C ASP A 100 -26.21 3.87 -21.79
N SER A 101 -25.62 2.74 -21.41
CA SER A 101 -25.99 1.42 -21.94
C SER A 101 -26.15 0.41 -20.78
N PRO A 102 -27.38 -0.06 -20.48
CA PRO A 102 -27.66 -0.91 -19.33
C PRO A 102 -26.91 -2.26 -19.34
N GLU A 103 -26.46 -2.74 -20.50
CA GLU A 103 -25.71 -3.99 -20.66
C GLU A 103 -24.24 -3.88 -20.18
N ALA A 104 -23.64 -2.69 -20.28
CA ALA A 104 -22.27 -2.45 -19.79
C ALA A 104 -22.21 -2.43 -18.25
N LEU A 105 -23.32 -2.07 -17.59
CA LEU A 105 -23.47 -2.03 -16.13
C LEU A 105 -23.36 -3.39 -15.48
N GLU A 106 -24.05 -4.37 -16.05
CA GLU A 106 -24.06 -5.71 -15.47
C GLU A 106 -22.69 -6.38 -15.60
N LYS A 107 -22.01 -6.17 -16.73
CA LYS A 107 -20.66 -6.70 -16.94
C LYS A 107 -19.61 -6.05 -16.02
N GLN A 108 -19.75 -4.74 -15.74
CA GLN A 108 -18.89 -4.05 -14.78
C GLN A 108 -19.17 -4.46 -13.33
N LYS A 109 -20.44 -4.68 -12.95
CA LYS A 109 -20.79 -5.24 -11.64
C LYS A 109 -20.17 -6.62 -11.43
N GLU A 110 -20.23 -7.49 -12.44
CA GLU A 110 -19.63 -8.82 -12.37
C GLU A 110 -18.10 -8.76 -12.23
N LEU A 111 -17.43 -7.89 -13.00
CA LEU A 111 -15.99 -7.65 -12.87
C LEU A 111 -15.61 -7.07 -11.49
N PHE A 112 -16.46 -6.20 -10.93
CA PHE A 112 -16.27 -5.63 -9.61
C PHE A 112 -16.45 -6.68 -8.49
N ILE A 113 -17.51 -7.48 -8.55
CA ILE A 113 -17.78 -8.58 -7.61
C ILE A 113 -16.66 -9.62 -7.68
N LYS A 114 -16.19 -9.95 -8.90
CA LYS A 114 -15.04 -10.84 -9.10
C LYS A 114 -13.77 -10.26 -8.48
N GLY A 115 -13.49 -8.97 -8.67
CA GLY A 115 -12.36 -8.28 -8.04
C GLY A 115 -12.42 -8.28 -6.51
N ILE A 116 -13.60 -8.07 -5.92
CA ILE A 116 -13.79 -8.17 -4.45
C ILE A 116 -13.56 -9.60 -3.96
N ARG A 117 -14.04 -10.62 -4.68
CA ARG A 117 -13.82 -12.03 -4.33
C ARG A 117 -12.34 -12.40 -4.39
N GLU A 118 -11.62 -11.95 -5.42
CA GLU A 118 -10.18 -12.16 -5.58
C GLU A 118 -9.37 -11.42 -4.49
N MET A 119 -9.75 -10.19 -4.15
CA MET A 119 -9.18 -9.46 -3.02
C MET A 119 -9.39 -10.17 -1.69
N ARG A 120 -10.61 -10.65 -1.44
CA ARG A 120 -10.94 -11.43 -0.23
C ARG A 120 -10.07 -12.68 -0.13
N GLN A 121 -9.78 -13.34 -1.24
CA GLN A 121 -8.88 -14.50 -1.27
C GLN A 121 -7.41 -14.12 -1.08
N ARG A 122 -6.96 -12.99 -1.66
CA ARG A 122 -5.57 -12.52 -1.60
C ARG A 122 -5.18 -11.93 -0.24
N TYR A 123 -6.11 -11.26 0.46
CA TYR A 123 -5.88 -10.61 1.76
C TYR A 123 -6.36 -11.42 2.98
N SER A 124 -6.91 -12.63 2.79
CA SER A 124 -7.43 -13.50 3.86
C SER A 124 -6.40 -13.96 4.91
N ARG A 125 -5.11 -13.60 4.80
CA ARG A 125 -4.09 -14.04 5.77
C ARG A 125 -3.76 -13.04 6.89
N ASN A 126 -4.22 -11.79 6.86
CA ASN A 126 -3.79 -10.82 7.90
C ASN A 126 -4.84 -9.77 8.37
N PHE A 127 -6.13 -9.89 8.04
CA PHE A 127 -7.12 -9.03 8.70
C PHE A 127 -7.45 -9.61 10.09
N VAL A 128 -6.79 -9.03 11.09
CA VAL A 128 -7.14 -9.13 12.51
C VAL A 128 -8.66 -9.03 12.65
N ARG A 129 -9.23 -9.90 13.48
CA ARG A 129 -10.65 -9.99 13.85
C ARG A 129 -11.26 -8.62 14.21
N VAL A 130 -11.64 -7.81 13.24
CA VAL A 130 -12.59 -6.73 13.46
C VAL A 130 -13.98 -7.30 13.18
N SER A 131 -14.47 -8.02 14.20
CA SER A 131 -15.89 -8.21 14.50
C SER A 131 -16.83 -8.58 13.34
N TRP A 132 -16.90 -9.88 13.03
CA TRP A 132 -18.08 -10.51 12.41
C TRP A 132 -19.36 -10.40 13.27
N LYS A 133 -19.32 -9.74 14.43
CA LYS A 133 -20.50 -9.56 15.30
C LYS A 133 -21.47 -8.49 14.78
N ALA A 134 -21.06 -7.58 13.91
CA ALA A 134 -21.97 -6.55 13.38
C ALA A 134 -22.88 -7.09 12.25
N ALA A 135 -22.42 -8.05 11.45
CA ALA A 135 -23.17 -8.56 10.30
C ALA A 135 -24.26 -9.60 10.68
N GLN A 136 -24.21 -10.17 11.88
CA GLN A 136 -25.21 -11.16 12.32
C GLN A 136 -26.45 -10.54 12.98
N LEU A 137 -26.41 -9.26 13.35
CA LEU A 137 -27.54 -8.58 14.00
C LEU A 137 -28.54 -7.96 13.01
N THR A 138 -28.19 -7.82 11.73
CA THR A 138 -29.11 -7.33 10.69
C THR A 138 -29.77 -8.45 9.86
N ALA A 139 -29.44 -9.72 10.14
CA ALA A 139 -29.96 -10.89 9.41
C ALA A 139 -30.99 -11.72 10.22
N LYS A 140 -31.45 -11.21 11.37
CA LYS A 140 -32.63 -11.74 12.07
C LYS A 140 -33.70 -10.66 12.15
N ARG A 141 -34.44 -10.53 11.05
CA ARG A 141 -35.82 -10.08 11.06
C ARG A 141 -36.65 -11.18 10.43
#